data_AF-A0A1F6NLD9-F1
#
_entry.id   AF-A0A1F6NLD9-F1
#
_cell.length_a   1.000
_cell.length_b   1.000
_cell.length_c   1.000
_cell.angle_alpha   90.00
_cell.angle_beta   90.00
_cell.angle_gamma   90.00
#
_symmetry.space_group_name_H-M   'P 1'
#
loop_
_entity.id
_entity.type
_entity.pdbx_description
1 polymer ?
#
loop_
_entity_poly.entity_id
_entity_poly.type
_entity_poly.pdbx_seq_one_letter_code
_entity_poly.pdbx_strand_id
1 'polypeptide(L)'
;MSKIFLMAMLTVVAFCQFALVSNAWAEETGPSTDAMHSQLIKITQRSLNPLGYSSPQQVIGVVIRILLAFVGSIAMILYVWAGITLMTAAGAAEKIKKAIDIFIWTSLGVIVMLGSYVIVNFIFSGILQSPATSQY
;
A
#
# COMPACT_ATOMS: atom_id res chain seq x y z
N MET A 1 19.53 -27.60 -3.32
CA MET A 1 19.67 -26.16 -3.03
C MET A 1 18.41 -25.32 -3.33
N SER A 2 17.45 -25.78 -4.14
CA SER A 2 16.26 -24.99 -4.54
C SER A 2 15.16 -24.80 -3.48
N LYS A 3 15.09 -25.66 -2.45
CA LYS A 3 13.95 -25.75 -1.53
C LYS A 3 13.99 -24.69 -0.41
N ILE A 4 15.19 -24.29 0.01
CA ILE A 4 15.42 -23.26 1.04
C ILE A 4 15.00 -21.87 0.53
N PHE A 5 15.28 -21.58 -0.75
CA PHE A 5 14.98 -20.29 -1.37
C PHE A 5 13.47 -20.12 -1.59
N LEU A 6 12.78 -21.21 -1.96
CA LEU A 6 11.33 -21.21 -2.16
C LEU A 6 10.56 -21.13 -0.83
N MET A 7 11.07 -21.78 0.23
CA MET A 7 10.51 -21.63 1.58
C MET A 7 10.72 -20.22 2.15
N ALA A 8 11.90 -19.61 1.97
CA ALA A 8 12.15 -18.24 2.44
C ALA A 8 11.21 -17.21 1.76
N MET A 9 10.95 -17.37 0.45
CA MET A 9 10.02 -16.52 -0.30
C MET A 9 8.56 -16.73 0.15
N LEU A 10 8.17 -17.98 0.44
CA LEU A 10 6.81 -18.29 0.90
C LEU A 10 6.55 -17.83 2.34
N THR A 11 7.56 -17.89 3.23
CA THR A 11 7.43 -17.42 4.61
C THR A 11 7.34 -15.90 4.71
N VAL A 12 8.04 -15.15 3.86
CA VAL A 12 7.95 -13.67 3.83
C VAL A 12 6.57 -13.22 3.34
N VAL A 13 6.03 -13.90 2.33
CA VAL A 13 4.67 -13.63 1.83
C VAL A 13 3.62 -14.01 2.88
N ALA A 14 3.75 -15.16 3.55
CA ALA A 14 2.84 -15.59 4.61
C ALA A 14 2.90 -14.69 5.85
N PHE A 15 4.09 -14.22 6.24
CA PHE A 15 4.27 -13.30 7.37
C PHE A 15 3.68 -11.90 7.05
N CYS A 16 3.75 -11.48 5.79
CA CYS A 16 3.09 -10.26 5.32
C CYS A 16 1.56 -10.40 5.30
N GLN A 17 1.03 -11.57 4.95
CA GLN A 17 -0.41 -11.87 5.06
C GLN A 17 -0.87 -11.90 6.52
N PHE A 18 -0.04 -12.42 7.45
CA PHE A 18 -0.35 -12.43 8.87
C PHE A 18 -0.41 -11.01 9.47
N ALA A 19 0.46 -10.10 9.01
CA ALA A 19 0.43 -8.69 9.41
C ALA A 19 -0.77 -7.90 8.83
N LEU A 20 -1.33 -8.35 7.69
CA LEU A 20 -2.57 -7.82 7.10
C LEU A 20 -3.84 -8.51 7.61
N VAL A 21 -3.70 -9.59 8.38
CA VAL A 21 -4.80 -10.20 9.14
C VAL A 21 -4.80 -9.64 10.57
N SER A 22 -3.65 -9.30 11.16
CA SER A 22 -3.54 -8.77 12.54
C SER A 22 -4.10 -7.36 12.72
N ASN A 23 -4.09 -6.52 11.69
CA ASN A 23 -4.79 -5.23 11.68
C ASN A 23 -6.33 -5.36 11.57
N ALA A 24 -6.88 -6.59 11.46
CA ALA A 24 -8.30 -6.88 11.61
C ALA A 24 -8.70 -7.36 13.02
N TRP A 25 -7.73 -7.60 13.92
CA TRP A 25 -7.96 -7.91 15.35
C TRP A 25 -7.49 -6.72 16.20
N ALA A 26 -7.97 -5.53 15.89
CA ALA A 26 -8.03 -4.46 16.89
C ALA A 26 -9.46 -4.49 17.46
N GLU A 27 -9.68 -5.40 18.41
CA GLU A 27 -10.90 -5.47 19.19
C GLU A 27 -10.95 -4.27 20.13
N GLU A 28 -11.91 -3.37 19.90
CA GLU A 28 -12.17 -2.21 20.76
C GLU A 28 -12.63 -2.69 22.14
N THR A 29 -11.84 -2.40 23.17
CA THR A 29 -12.27 -2.53 24.58
C THR A 29 -13.51 -1.67 24.83
N GLY A 30 -14.61 -2.28 25.25
CA GLY A 30 -15.92 -1.65 25.47
C GLY A 30 -16.02 -0.71 26.69
N PRO A 31 -17.25 -0.40 27.17
CA PRO A 31 -17.99 0.81 26.78
C PRO A 31 -18.25 1.75 27.96
N SER A 32 -18.02 3.05 27.79
CA SER A 32 -18.60 4.08 28.68
C SER A 32 -19.92 4.58 28.11
N THR A 33 -20.91 4.76 28.97
CA THR A 33 -22.34 4.92 28.61
C THR A 33 -22.65 6.21 27.83
N ASP A 34 -21.73 7.18 27.79
CA ASP A 34 -21.78 8.36 26.89
C ASP A 34 -21.11 8.10 25.53
N ALA A 35 -20.19 7.14 25.46
CA ALA A 35 -19.63 6.65 24.20
C ALA A 35 -20.66 5.84 23.42
N MET A 36 -21.71 5.29 24.05
CA MET A 36 -22.72 4.46 23.39
C MET A 36 -23.50 5.24 22.32
N HIS A 37 -23.77 6.54 22.50
CA HIS A 37 -24.39 7.37 21.46
C HIS A 37 -23.43 7.61 20.27
N SER A 38 -22.14 7.83 20.54
CA SER A 38 -21.11 7.95 19.51
C SER A 38 -20.82 6.63 18.79
N GLN A 39 -20.95 5.51 19.51
CA GLN A 39 -20.75 4.16 19.05
C GLN A 39 -21.94 3.71 18.20
N LEU A 40 -23.18 4.05 18.57
CA LEU A 40 -24.34 3.83 17.71
C LEU A 40 -24.24 4.64 16.42
N ILE A 41 -23.76 5.89 16.44
CA ILE A 41 -23.50 6.65 15.21
C ILE A 41 -22.36 6.02 14.39
N LYS A 42 -21.24 5.60 15.02
CA LYS A 42 -20.11 4.95 14.32
C LYS A 42 -20.46 3.57 13.76
N ILE A 43 -21.21 2.77 14.50
CA ILE A 43 -21.68 1.42 14.12
C ILE A 43 -22.78 1.53 13.06
N THR A 44 -23.71 2.48 13.19
CA THR A 44 -24.73 2.76 12.17
C THR A 44 -24.10 3.32 10.89
N GLN A 45 -23.13 4.23 10.99
CA GLN A 45 -22.39 4.74 9.83
C GLN A 45 -21.53 3.66 9.16
N ARG A 46 -20.97 2.73 9.95
CA ARG A 46 -20.29 1.53 9.43
C ARG A 46 -21.25 0.51 8.83
N SER A 47 -22.50 0.46 9.30
CA SER A 47 -23.53 -0.46 8.77
C SER A 47 -24.23 0.08 7.52
N LEU A 48 -24.45 1.39 7.40
CA LEU A 48 -24.95 2.01 6.17
C LEU A 48 -23.87 2.10 5.10
N ASN A 49 -22.60 2.02 5.51
CA ASN A 49 -21.47 2.12 4.62
C ASN A 49 -20.32 1.23 5.09
N PRO A 50 -20.42 -0.10 4.90
CA PRO A 50 -19.40 -1.06 5.33
C PRO A 50 -18.06 -0.87 4.60
N LEU A 51 -18.05 -0.03 3.56
CA LEU A 51 -16.87 0.45 2.84
C LEU A 51 -16.64 1.96 2.99
N GLY A 52 -17.50 2.68 3.71
CA GLY A 52 -17.33 4.09 4.03
C GLY A 52 -17.34 5.06 2.83
N TYR A 53 -17.79 4.68 1.63
CA TYR A 53 -17.78 5.53 0.44
C TYR A 53 -18.98 6.48 0.32
N SER A 54 -18.99 7.56 1.12
CA SER A 54 -19.97 8.65 0.95
C SER A 54 -19.58 9.59 -0.21
N SER A 55 -18.43 9.33 -0.82
CA SER A 55 -17.71 10.24 -1.69
C SER A 55 -16.89 9.39 -2.69
N PRO A 56 -16.93 9.66 -4.01
CA PRO A 56 -16.08 8.99 -5.01
C PRO A 56 -14.59 8.88 -4.60
N GLN A 57 -14.14 9.81 -3.76
CA GLN A 57 -12.79 9.99 -3.24
C GLN A 57 -12.32 8.81 -2.39
N GLN A 58 -13.19 8.24 -1.54
CA GLN A 58 -12.79 7.13 -0.68
C GLN A 58 -12.67 5.81 -1.47
N VAL A 59 -13.50 5.62 -2.51
CA VAL A 59 -13.39 4.47 -3.43
C VAL A 59 -12.04 4.51 -4.13
N ILE A 60 -11.66 5.69 -4.65
CA ILE A 60 -10.36 5.91 -5.28
C ILE A 60 -9.22 5.60 -4.32
N GLY A 61 -9.29 6.05 -3.07
CA GLY A 61 -8.25 5.82 -2.07
C GLY A 61 -8.02 4.33 -1.76
N VAL A 62 -9.09 3.54 -1.66
CA VAL A 62 -8.97 2.09 -1.42
C VAL A 62 -8.44 1.35 -2.64
N VAL A 63 -8.90 1.69 -3.83
CA VAL A 63 -8.40 1.09 -5.08
C VAL A 63 -6.90 1.36 -5.24
N ILE A 64 -6.44 2.59 -5.00
CA ILE A 64 -5.01 2.94 -5.04
C ILE A 64 -4.23 2.13 -4.01
N ARG A 65 -4.72 1.99 -2.77
CA ARG A 65 -4.02 1.20 -1.72
C ARG A 65 -3.87 -0.27 -2.10
N ILE A 66 -4.90 -0.87 -2.68
CA ILE A 66 -4.86 -2.27 -3.16
C ILE A 66 -3.85 -2.40 -4.31
N LEU A 67 -3.88 -1.48 -5.27
CA LEU A 67 -2.91 -1.45 -6.37
C LEU A 67 -1.48 -1.25 -5.86
N LEU A 68 -1.25 -0.35 -4.91
CA LEU A 68 0.06 -0.08 -4.32
C LEU A 68 0.63 -1.33 -3.63
N ALA A 69 -0.21 -2.05 -2.89
CA ALA A 69 0.20 -3.30 -2.23
C ALA A 69 0.62 -4.37 -3.25
N PHE A 70 -0.14 -4.51 -4.35
CA PHE A 70 0.15 -5.49 -5.39
C PHE A 70 1.42 -5.13 -6.19
N VAL A 71 1.56 -3.87 -6.61
CA VAL A 71 2.72 -3.38 -7.36
C VAL A 71 3.99 -3.41 -6.50
N GLY A 72 3.91 -3.02 -5.23
CA GLY A 72 5.03 -3.08 -4.30
C GLY A 72 5.57 -4.50 -4.13
N SER A 73 4.67 -5.50 -4.09
CA SER A 73 5.06 -6.92 -4.04
C SER A 73 5.81 -7.36 -5.31
N ILE A 74 5.31 -6.99 -6.49
CA ILE A 74 5.95 -7.31 -7.78
C ILE A 74 7.31 -6.61 -7.92
N ALA A 75 7.39 -5.33 -7.53
CA ALA A 75 8.63 -4.56 -7.58
C ALA A 75 9.73 -5.22 -6.74
N MET A 76 9.40 -5.79 -5.58
CA MET A 76 10.35 -6.52 -4.75
C MET A 76 10.96 -7.72 -5.50
N ILE A 77 10.12 -8.51 -6.18
CA ILE A 77 10.56 -9.67 -6.97
C ILE A 77 11.51 -9.23 -8.09
N LEU A 78 11.18 -8.15 -8.81
CA LEU A 78 12.02 -7.62 -9.89
C LEU A 78 13.36 -7.09 -9.38
N TYR A 79 13.39 -6.43 -8.23
CA TYR A 79 14.64 -5.95 -7.62
C TYR A 79 15.57 -7.10 -7.23
N VAL A 80 15.03 -8.16 -6.62
CA VAL A 80 15.83 -9.35 -6.28
C VAL A 80 16.36 -10.01 -7.55
N TRP A 81 15.54 -10.12 -8.60
CA TRP A 81 15.95 -10.74 -9.85
C TRP A 81 17.03 -9.92 -10.58
N ALA A 82 16.89 -8.60 -10.59
CA ALA A 82 17.90 -7.69 -11.12
C ALA A 82 19.21 -7.77 -10.32
N GLY A 83 19.13 -7.81 -8.99
CA GLY A 83 20.30 -7.92 -8.11
C GLY A 83 21.08 -9.22 -8.32
N ILE A 84 20.39 -10.36 -8.42
CA ILE A 84 21.04 -11.64 -8.70
C ILE A 84 21.67 -11.65 -10.10
N THR A 85 20.98 -11.08 -11.09
CA THR A 85 21.49 -10.97 -12.47
C THR A 85 22.75 -10.10 -12.53
N LEU A 86 22.82 -9.04 -11.72
CA LEU A 86 24.00 -8.18 -11.61
C LEU A 86 25.18 -8.91 -10.95
N MET A 87 24.95 -9.63 -9.86
CA MET A 87 25.99 -10.39 -9.15
C MET A 87 26.52 -11.57 -9.98
N THR A 88 25.67 -12.21 -10.78
CA THR A 88 26.05 -13.35 -11.63
C THR A 88 26.61 -12.93 -12.99
N ALA A 89 26.71 -11.62 -13.27
CA ALA A 89 27.13 -11.13 -14.58
C ALA A 89 28.59 -11.42 -14.93
N ALA A 90 29.46 -11.75 -13.97
CA ALA A 90 30.86 -12.19 -14.18
C ALA A 90 31.70 -11.36 -15.20
N GLY A 91 31.35 -10.08 -15.40
CA GLY A 91 32.01 -9.18 -16.37
C GLY A 91 31.37 -9.12 -17.77
N ALA A 92 30.32 -9.88 -18.04
CA ALA A 92 29.56 -9.77 -19.29
C ALA A 92 28.74 -8.48 -19.31
N ALA A 93 29.19 -7.49 -20.09
CA ALA A 93 28.55 -6.17 -20.22
C ALA A 93 27.06 -6.26 -20.55
N GLU A 94 26.65 -7.27 -21.32
CA GLU A 94 25.24 -7.49 -21.69
C GLU A 94 24.36 -7.85 -20.49
N LYS A 95 24.86 -8.66 -19.54
CA LYS A 95 24.13 -9.05 -18.32
C LYS A 95 24.03 -7.89 -17.34
N ILE A 96 25.11 -7.12 -17.21
CA ILE A 96 25.17 -5.91 -16.37
C ILE A 96 24.15 -4.89 -16.89
N LYS A 97 24.18 -4.60 -18.19
CA LYS A 97 23.24 -3.66 -18.81
C LYS A 97 21.79 -4.09 -18.60
N LYS A 98 21.49 -5.37 -18.84
CA LYS A 98 20.14 -5.90 -18.62
C LYS A 98 19.66 -5.77 -17.17
N ALA A 99 20.53 -6.01 -16.19
CA ALA A 99 20.18 -5.83 -14.78
C ALA A 99 19.89 -4.35 -14.45
N ILE A 100 20.73 -3.43 -14.94
CA ILE A 100 20.54 -1.98 -14.76
C ILE A 100 19.26 -1.50 -15.43
N ASP A 101 18.97 -1.96 -16.64
CA ASP A 101 17.73 -1.62 -17.35
C ASP A 101 16.51 -2.01 -16.49
N ILE A 102 16.50 -3.23 -15.93
CA ILE A 102 15.42 -3.66 -15.03
C ILE A 102 15.31 -2.74 -13.81
N PHE A 103 16.43 -2.33 -13.19
CA PHE A 103 16.40 -1.38 -12.07
C PHE A 103 15.78 -0.03 -12.47
N ILE A 104 16.16 0.51 -13.63
CA ILE A 104 15.64 1.80 -14.13
C ILE A 104 14.13 1.71 -14.38
N TRP A 105 13.70 0.69 -15.13
CA TRP A 105 12.28 0.51 -15.44
C TRP A 105 11.43 0.23 -14.19
N THR A 106 11.95 -0.56 -13.24
CA THR A 106 11.25 -0.84 -11.98
C THR A 106 11.16 0.40 -11.10
N SER A 107 12.25 1.14 -10.94
CA SER A 107 12.29 2.38 -10.14
C SER A 107 11.36 3.45 -10.71
N LEU A 108 11.35 3.61 -12.04
CA LEU A 108 10.47 4.56 -12.71
C LEU A 108 8.98 4.25 -12.42
N GLY A 109 8.59 2.98 -12.42
CA GLY A 109 7.25 2.56 -12.04
C GLY A 109 6.90 2.90 -10.60
N VAL A 110 7.80 2.63 -9.65
CA VAL A 110 7.60 2.93 -8.22
C VAL A 110 7.47 4.44 -7.99
N ILE A 111 8.33 5.25 -8.61
CA ILE A 111 8.31 6.71 -8.49
C ILE A 111 6.99 7.28 -9.00
N VAL A 112 6.49 6.82 -10.15
CA VAL A 112 5.22 7.29 -10.71
C VAL A 112 4.03 6.92 -9.80
N MET A 113 4.04 5.71 -9.21
CA MET A 113 3.01 5.27 -8.27
C MET A 113 2.97 6.14 -7.00
N LEU A 114 4.13 6.39 -6.41
CA LEU A 114 4.25 7.27 -5.24
C LEU A 114 3.85 8.71 -5.58
N GLY A 115 4.27 9.21 -6.75
CA GLY A 115 3.90 10.53 -7.25
C GLY A 115 2.39 10.70 -7.43
N SER A 116 1.71 9.68 -7.97
CA SER A 116 0.25 9.68 -8.12
C SER A 116 -0.45 9.86 -6.77
N TYR A 117 -0.03 9.12 -5.73
CA TYR A 117 -0.61 9.26 -4.39
C TYR A 117 -0.42 10.67 -3.82
N VAL A 118 0.77 11.24 -3.98
CA VAL A 118 1.07 12.60 -3.50
C VAL A 118 0.19 13.63 -4.21
N ILE A 119 0.06 13.55 -5.54
CA ILE A 119 -0.75 14.50 -6.34
C ILE A 119 -2.22 14.43 -5.94
N VAL A 120 -2.77 13.23 -5.77
CA VAL A 120 -4.16 13.03 -5.36
C VAL A 120 -4.44 13.69 -4.01
N ASN A 121 -3.56 13.47 -3.02
CA ASN A 121 -3.67 14.13 -1.71
C ASN A 121 -3.46 15.64 -1.80
N PHE A 122 -2.56 16.11 -2.65
CA PHE A 122 -2.29 17.53 -2.83
C PHE A 122 -3.51 18.28 -3.42
N ILE A 123 -4.21 17.68 -4.37
CA ILE A 123 -5.44 18.27 -4.93
C ILE A 123 -6.55 18.31 -3.87
N PHE A 124 -6.72 17.23 -3.09
CA PHE A 124 -7.76 17.17 -2.07
C PHE A 124 -7.47 18.06 -0.86
N SER A 125 -6.26 18.05 -0.32
CA SER A 125 -5.88 18.90 0.81
C SER A 125 -5.63 20.36 0.40
N GLY A 126 -5.20 20.63 -0.83
CA GLY A 126 -4.85 21.97 -1.28
C GLY A 126 -6.03 22.81 -1.77
N ILE A 127 -7.10 22.18 -2.29
CA ILE A 127 -8.25 22.91 -2.88
C ILE A 127 -9.53 22.77 -2.04
N LEU A 128 -9.78 21.62 -1.40
CA LEU A 128 -10.98 21.44 -0.56
C LEU A 128 -10.78 21.96 0.88
N GLN A 129 -9.54 22.17 1.31
CA GLN A 129 -9.22 22.94 2.52
C GLN A 129 -9.01 24.41 2.16
N SER A 130 -9.97 25.03 1.47
CA SER A 130 -10.10 26.49 1.60
C SER A 130 -10.60 26.75 3.02
N PRO A 131 -9.87 27.46 3.90
CA PRO A 131 -10.44 27.94 5.15
C PRO A 131 -11.45 29.05 4.82
N ALA A 132 -12.63 28.67 4.34
CA ALA A 132 -13.78 29.54 4.32
C ALA A 132 -14.53 29.40 5.66
N THR A 133 -14.04 30.20 6.62
CA THR A 133 -14.81 30.93 7.65
C THR A 133 -15.54 30.22 8.80
N SER A 134 -15.13 30.64 10.00
CA SER A 134 -15.92 30.90 11.22
C SER A 134 -16.27 29.73 12.14
N GLN A 135 -15.42 29.56 13.15
CA GLN A 135 -15.78 29.56 14.58
C GLN A 135 -14.51 30.09 15.28
N TYR A 136 -14.19 31.38 15.27
CA TYR A 136 -14.89 32.56 15.81
C TYR A 136 -14.66 33.81 14.94
#